data_AF-A0A257SPC8-F1
#
_entry.id   AF-A0A257SPC8-F1
#
_cell.length_a   1.000
_cell.length_b   1.000
_cell.length_c   1.000
_cell.angle_alpha   90.00
_cell.angle_beta   90.00
_cell.angle_gamma   90.00
#
_symmetry.space_group_name_H-M   'P 1'
#
loop_
_entity.id
_entity.type
_entity.pdbx_description
1 polymer ?
#
loop_
_entity_poly.entity_id
_entity_poly.type
_entity_poly.pdbx_seq_one_letter_code
_entity_poly.pdbx_strand_id
1 'polypeptide(L)'
;MTDAFIRRTGDRKWGRRLFGALGHGVCALCYFASLATSSPWMFVLAIALVAGSWNLVCDGLSFSLLSDNAWLNRWMPNAGQRAVFLLRAADWLALARPLATQPHVYLANTYLSLATNDRALDEKKRRELLRSALHEYQESLVGIPRQGGVWNSIGTLYLSEGKLLGLSTDAARRAALLAWRKGLAVDPESVALRTQIAELAYLLPGHVQKGLAFLRAGLHRPLFPDSRSALQMNIAMTQWRAHDAAGARQTLVRLLRENPTYTPAVGLLQSMLHPLPAQPKEP
;
A
#
# COMPACT_ATOMS: atom_id res chain seq x y z
N MET A 1 14.48 -8.83 -21.02
CA MET A 1 14.24 -7.50 -21.62
C MET A 1 15.49 -6.67 -21.40
N THR A 2 16.25 -6.35 -22.45
CA THR A 2 17.54 -5.65 -22.31
C THR A 2 17.35 -4.14 -22.41
N ASP A 3 18.15 -3.37 -21.67
CA ASP A 3 18.15 -1.89 -21.73
C ASP A 3 18.44 -1.35 -23.13
N ALA A 4 19.12 -2.14 -23.97
CA ALA A 4 19.33 -1.83 -25.38
C ALA A 4 18.01 -1.78 -26.19
N PHE A 5 17.05 -2.65 -25.88
CA PHE A 5 15.76 -2.68 -26.56
C PHE A 5 14.89 -1.48 -26.17
N ILE A 6 14.81 -1.18 -24.86
CA ILE A 6 14.03 -0.06 -24.32
C ILE A 6 14.54 1.28 -24.86
N ARG A 7 15.87 1.45 -24.94
CA ARG A 7 16.49 2.66 -25.50
C ARG A 7 16.24 2.84 -27.00
N ARG A 8 16.09 1.76 -27.76
CA ARG A 8 15.85 1.83 -29.21
C ARG A 8 14.40 2.06 -29.59
N THR A 9 13.46 1.45 -28.89
CA THR A 9 12.05 1.46 -29.32
C THR A 9 11.16 2.35 -28.47
N GLY A 10 11.56 2.70 -27.24
CA GLY A 10 10.73 3.47 -26.29
C GLY A 10 9.47 2.73 -25.80
N ASP A 11 9.00 1.72 -26.52
CA ASP A 11 7.78 0.98 -26.24
C ASP A 11 8.05 -0.22 -25.31
N ARG A 12 7.97 0.07 -24.01
CA ARG A 12 8.05 -0.94 -22.94
C ARG A 12 6.92 -1.96 -23.00
N LYS A 13 5.77 -1.65 -23.61
CA LYS A 13 4.58 -2.52 -23.66
C LYS A 13 4.76 -3.58 -24.75
N TRP A 14 5.24 -3.20 -25.92
CA TRP A 14 5.57 -4.14 -27.00
C TRP A 14 6.76 -5.04 -26.64
N GLY A 15 7.79 -4.49 -25.99
CA GLY A 15 8.93 -5.28 -25.51
C GLY A 15 8.52 -6.42 -24.58
N ARG A 16 7.65 -6.15 -23.59
CA ARG A 16 7.14 -7.21 -22.70
C ARG A 16 6.40 -8.31 -23.45
N ARG A 17 5.61 -7.98 -24.48
CA ARG A 17 4.89 -8.96 -25.30
C ARG A 17 5.83 -9.84 -26.13
N LEU A 18 6.80 -9.24 -26.80
CA LEU A 18 7.76 -9.97 -27.64
C LEU A 18 8.65 -10.90 -26.81
N PHE A 19 9.26 -10.38 -25.74
CA PHE A 19 10.12 -11.19 -24.87
C PHE A 19 9.32 -12.25 -24.09
N GLY A 20 8.04 -11.98 -23.76
CA GLY A 20 7.12 -12.97 -23.22
C GLY A 20 6.86 -14.11 -24.20
N ALA A 21 6.47 -13.80 -25.45
CA ALA A 21 6.20 -14.80 -26.48
C ALA A 21 7.44 -15.65 -26.81
N LEU A 22 8.63 -15.03 -26.92
CA LEU A 22 9.90 -15.74 -27.11
C LEU A 22 10.24 -16.64 -25.91
N GLY A 23 10.01 -16.16 -24.69
CA GLY A 23 10.18 -16.95 -23.47
C GLY A 23 9.28 -18.20 -23.47
N HIS A 24 8.02 -18.08 -23.91
CA HIS A 24 7.10 -19.22 -24.02
C HIS A 24 7.50 -20.20 -25.13
N GLY A 25 7.96 -19.71 -26.28
CA GLY A 25 8.43 -20.55 -27.38
C GLY A 25 9.63 -21.42 -26.97
N VAL A 26 10.62 -20.82 -26.32
CA VAL A 26 11.79 -21.54 -25.78
C VAL A 26 11.35 -22.58 -24.74
N CYS A 27 10.35 -22.25 -23.93
CA CYS A 27 9.85 -23.11 -22.89
C CYS A 27 9.16 -24.37 -23.41
N ALA A 28 8.26 -24.21 -24.40
CA ALA A 28 7.59 -25.34 -25.04
C ALA A 28 8.60 -26.27 -25.72
N LEU A 29 9.61 -25.71 -26.40
CA LEU A 29 10.69 -26.48 -27.00
C LEU A 29 11.49 -27.27 -25.95
N CYS A 30 11.80 -26.66 -24.80
CA CYS A 30 12.52 -27.34 -23.73
C CYS A 30 11.69 -28.44 -23.05
N TYR A 31 10.37 -28.26 -22.92
CA TYR A 31 9.48 -29.32 -22.45
C TYR A 31 9.52 -30.54 -23.38
N PHE A 32 9.38 -30.35 -24.70
CA PHE A 32 9.45 -31.46 -25.65
C PHE A 32 10.86 -32.08 -25.72
N ALA A 33 11.92 -31.27 -25.62
CA ALA A 33 13.29 -31.77 -25.54
C ALA A 33 13.53 -32.61 -24.27
N SER A 34 12.86 -32.29 -23.16
CA SER A 34 12.96 -33.04 -21.90
C SER A 34 12.41 -34.47 -21.98
N LEU A 35 11.44 -34.71 -22.88
CA LEU A 35 10.85 -36.03 -23.09
C LEU A 35 11.79 -37.00 -23.84
N ALA A 36 12.83 -36.47 -24.51
CA ALA A 36 13.74 -37.25 -25.35
C ALA A 36 15.17 -37.38 -24.76
N THR A 37 15.49 -36.68 -23.67
CA THR A 37 16.84 -36.65 -23.10
C THR A 37 17.01 -37.60 -21.93
N SER A 38 18.04 -38.45 -21.99
CA SER A 38 18.50 -39.31 -20.88
C SER A 38 19.36 -38.58 -19.85
N SER A 39 19.72 -37.31 -20.12
CA SER A 39 20.58 -36.51 -19.23
C SER A 39 19.76 -35.85 -18.12
N PRO A 40 20.09 -36.10 -16.83
CA PRO A 40 19.40 -35.49 -15.70
C PRO A 40 19.54 -33.96 -15.68
N TRP A 41 20.64 -33.42 -16.20
CA TRP A 41 20.86 -31.97 -16.26
C TRP A 41 19.95 -31.26 -17.28
N MET A 42 19.63 -31.93 -18.39
CA MET A 42 18.69 -31.41 -19.39
C MET A 42 17.25 -31.43 -18.87
N PHE A 43 16.90 -32.44 -18.06
CA PHE A 43 15.63 -32.48 -17.34
C PHE A 43 15.51 -31.33 -16.33
N VAL A 44 16.56 -31.09 -15.52
CA VAL A 44 16.62 -29.94 -14.59
C VAL A 44 16.51 -28.61 -15.34
N LEU A 45 17.22 -28.44 -16.45
CA LEU A 45 17.14 -27.24 -17.28
C LEU A 45 15.74 -27.03 -17.86
N ALA A 46 15.09 -28.08 -18.34
CA ALA A 46 13.73 -28.00 -18.87
C ALA A 46 12.72 -27.62 -17.79
N ILE A 47 12.80 -28.21 -16.60
CA ILE A 47 11.96 -27.83 -15.45
C ILE A 47 12.22 -26.37 -15.06
N ALA A 48 13.48 -25.94 -15.00
CA ALA A 48 13.82 -24.56 -14.67
C ALA A 48 13.24 -23.56 -15.68
N LEU A 49 13.26 -23.91 -16.97
CA LEU A 49 12.65 -23.08 -18.02
C LEU A 49 11.13 -23.07 -17.93
N VAL A 50 10.49 -24.21 -17.67
CA VAL A 50 9.03 -24.31 -17.43
C VAL A 50 8.61 -23.47 -16.23
N ALA A 51 9.29 -23.61 -15.10
CA ALA A 51 9.02 -22.83 -13.90
C ALA A 51 9.28 -21.31 -14.14
N GLY A 52 10.36 -20.96 -14.84
CA GLY A 52 10.69 -19.57 -15.17
C GLY A 52 9.64 -18.91 -16.07
N SER A 53 9.21 -19.60 -17.13
CA SER A 53 8.21 -19.07 -18.06
C SER A 53 6.82 -19.05 -17.45
N TRP A 54 6.46 -20.00 -16.58
CA TRP A 54 5.22 -19.95 -15.79
C TRP A 54 5.15 -18.70 -14.93
N ASN A 55 6.22 -18.41 -14.18
CA ASN A 55 6.31 -17.20 -13.39
C ASN A 55 6.13 -15.93 -14.24
N LEU A 56 6.73 -15.90 -15.43
CA LEU A 56 6.59 -14.79 -16.35
C LEU A 56 5.15 -14.63 -16.88
N VAL A 57 4.44 -15.73 -17.19
CA VAL A 57 3.01 -15.68 -17.53
C VAL A 57 2.24 -15.05 -16.38
N CYS A 58 2.40 -15.59 -15.17
CA CYS A 58 1.67 -15.14 -14.00
C CYS A 58 1.96 -13.66 -13.68
N ASP A 59 3.21 -13.19 -13.83
CA ASP A 59 3.58 -11.77 -13.72
C ASP A 59 2.84 -10.92 -14.77
N GLY A 60 2.85 -11.35 -16.03
CA GLY A 60 2.18 -10.64 -17.12
C GLY A 60 0.67 -10.54 -16.90
N LEU A 61 0.04 -11.64 -16.47
CA LEU A 61 -1.38 -11.68 -16.13
C LEU A 61 -1.70 -10.82 -14.91
N SER A 62 -0.90 -10.89 -13.84
CA SER A 62 -1.06 -10.05 -12.64
C SER A 62 -1.06 -8.57 -13.01
N PHE A 63 -0.08 -8.13 -13.80
CA PHE A 63 -0.02 -6.75 -14.26
C PHE A 63 -1.22 -6.38 -15.14
N SER A 64 -1.52 -7.20 -16.16
CA SER A 64 -2.56 -6.88 -17.15
C SER A 64 -3.99 -6.91 -16.60
N LEU A 65 -4.23 -7.67 -15.52
CA LEU A 65 -5.55 -7.84 -14.92
C LEU A 65 -5.73 -6.99 -13.66
N LEU A 66 -4.67 -6.80 -12.87
CA LEU A 66 -4.77 -6.18 -11.55
C LEU A 66 -4.12 -4.78 -11.47
N SER A 67 -3.36 -4.35 -12.50
CA SER A 67 -2.84 -2.98 -12.61
C SER A 67 -3.36 -2.23 -13.82
N ASP A 68 -3.23 -2.79 -15.03
CA ASP A 68 -3.56 -2.13 -16.29
C ASP A 68 -4.80 -2.78 -16.92
N ASN A 69 -5.93 -2.72 -16.23
CA ASN A 69 -7.15 -3.45 -16.61
C ASN A 69 -8.20 -2.60 -17.32
N ALA A 70 -7.88 -1.36 -17.67
CA ALA A 70 -8.79 -0.44 -18.37
C ALA A 70 -9.30 -0.99 -19.70
N TRP A 71 -8.52 -1.87 -20.36
CA TRP A 71 -8.93 -2.56 -21.58
C TRP A 71 -10.16 -3.44 -21.38
N LEU A 72 -10.39 -3.98 -20.17
CA LEU A 72 -11.59 -4.76 -19.85
C LEU A 72 -12.87 -3.94 -19.98
N ASN A 73 -12.82 -2.62 -19.84
CA ASN A 73 -14.01 -1.77 -20.00
C ASN A 73 -14.63 -1.90 -21.40
N ARG A 74 -13.81 -2.20 -22.41
CA ARG A 74 -14.27 -2.39 -23.79
C ARG A 74 -14.95 -3.76 -24.00
N TRP A 75 -14.52 -4.79 -23.28
CA TRP A 75 -14.97 -6.17 -23.47
C TRP A 75 -16.00 -6.63 -22.42
N MET A 76 -15.98 -6.01 -21.25
CA MET A 76 -16.88 -6.23 -20.12
C MET A 76 -17.39 -4.87 -19.62
N PRO A 77 -18.34 -4.26 -20.35
CA PRO A 77 -18.87 -2.93 -20.00
C PRO A 77 -19.60 -2.95 -18.65
N ASN A 78 -20.23 -4.08 -18.29
CA ASN A 78 -20.86 -4.25 -16.99
C ASN A 78 -19.81 -4.31 -15.87
N ALA A 79 -19.87 -3.32 -14.96
CA ALA A 79 -18.91 -3.20 -13.86
C ALA A 79 -18.96 -4.37 -12.86
N GLY A 80 -20.16 -4.91 -12.59
CA GLY A 80 -20.34 -6.05 -11.68
C GLY A 80 -19.72 -7.33 -12.21
N GLN A 81 -19.97 -7.65 -13.49
CA GLN A 81 -19.36 -8.82 -14.16
C GLN A 81 -17.83 -8.70 -14.18
N ARG A 82 -17.31 -7.51 -14.46
CA ARG A 82 -15.87 -7.24 -14.47
C ARG A 82 -15.25 -7.42 -13.08
N ALA A 83 -15.93 -6.95 -12.02
CA ALA A 83 -15.48 -7.15 -10.65
C ALA A 83 -15.41 -8.64 -10.28
N VAL A 84 -16.44 -9.43 -10.60
CA VAL A 84 -16.46 -10.88 -10.38
C VAL A 84 -15.35 -11.59 -11.16
N PHE A 85 -15.13 -11.20 -12.42
CA PHE A 85 -14.05 -11.74 -13.24
C PHE A 85 -12.68 -11.46 -12.62
N LEU A 86 -12.41 -10.22 -12.23
CA LEU A 86 -11.13 -9.84 -11.63
C LEU A 86 -10.88 -10.52 -10.28
N LEU A 87 -11.92 -10.71 -9.48
CA LEU A 87 -11.81 -11.46 -8.23
C LEU A 87 -11.40 -12.91 -8.48
N ARG A 88 -12.09 -13.60 -9.39
CA ARG A 88 -11.73 -14.98 -9.78
C ARG A 88 -10.34 -15.09 -10.39
N ALA A 89 -9.94 -14.09 -11.19
CA ALA A 89 -8.60 -14.05 -11.76
C ALA A 89 -7.53 -13.88 -10.68
N ALA A 90 -7.78 -13.02 -9.69
CA ALA A 90 -6.87 -12.84 -8.57
C ALA A 90 -6.78 -14.10 -7.70
N ASP A 91 -7.90 -14.78 -7.40
CA ASP A 91 -7.91 -16.06 -6.68
C ASP A 91 -7.07 -17.12 -7.40
N TRP A 92 -7.26 -17.26 -8.72
CA TRP A 92 -6.48 -18.20 -9.52
C TRP A 92 -5.00 -17.83 -9.55
N LEU A 93 -4.66 -16.54 -9.68
CA LEU A 93 -3.27 -16.08 -9.70
C LEU A 93 -2.58 -16.28 -8.35
N ALA A 94 -3.29 -16.08 -7.23
CA ALA A 94 -2.79 -16.38 -5.89
C ALA A 94 -2.47 -17.86 -5.72
N LEU A 95 -3.34 -18.76 -6.23
CA LEU A 95 -3.08 -20.20 -6.22
C LEU A 95 -1.91 -20.59 -7.15
N ALA A 96 -1.92 -20.06 -8.37
CA ALA A 96 -0.93 -20.36 -9.41
C ALA A 96 0.47 -19.86 -9.07
N ARG A 97 0.54 -18.77 -8.29
CA ARG A 97 1.79 -18.16 -7.84
C ARG A 97 1.66 -17.54 -6.44
N PRO A 98 1.70 -18.35 -5.37
CA PRO A 98 1.47 -17.89 -3.99
C PRO A 98 2.46 -16.83 -3.49
N LEU A 99 3.66 -16.75 -4.07
CA LEU A 99 4.65 -15.73 -3.70
C LEU A 99 4.47 -14.41 -4.48
N ALA A 100 3.56 -14.35 -5.45
CA ALA A 100 3.23 -13.10 -6.15
C ALA A 100 2.36 -12.23 -5.26
N THR A 101 2.87 -11.06 -4.88
CA THR A 101 2.20 -10.23 -3.87
C THR A 101 0.97 -9.51 -4.39
N GLN A 102 0.96 -9.18 -5.68
CA GLN A 102 -0.07 -8.35 -6.27
C GLN A 102 -1.48 -8.97 -6.26
N PRO A 103 -1.67 -10.26 -6.62
CA PRO A 103 -2.95 -10.96 -6.43
C PRO A 103 -3.47 -10.87 -5.00
N HIS A 104 -2.63 -11.16 -4.02
CA HIS A 104 -2.99 -11.10 -2.60
C HIS A 104 -3.38 -9.68 -2.16
N VAL A 105 -2.62 -8.65 -2.55
CA VAL A 105 -2.98 -7.25 -2.24
C VAL A 105 -4.30 -6.84 -2.91
N TYR A 106 -4.58 -7.31 -4.13
CA TYR A 106 -5.84 -7.06 -4.81
C TYR A 106 -7.03 -7.72 -4.09
N LEU A 107 -6.89 -9.00 -3.72
CA LEU A 107 -7.92 -9.74 -2.97
C LEU A 107 -8.16 -9.07 -1.62
N ALA A 108 -7.10 -8.73 -0.89
CA ALA A 108 -7.20 -8.07 0.41
C ALA A 108 -7.99 -6.76 0.35
N ASN A 109 -7.66 -5.89 -0.62
CA ASN A 109 -8.36 -4.63 -0.84
C ASN A 109 -9.84 -4.85 -1.24
N THR A 110 -10.10 -5.88 -2.05
CA THR A 110 -11.46 -6.20 -2.51
C THR A 110 -12.32 -6.71 -1.36
N TYR A 111 -11.82 -7.65 -0.56
CA TYR A 111 -12.51 -8.15 0.63
C TYR A 111 -12.74 -7.04 1.65
N LEU A 112 -11.76 -6.16 1.86
CA LEU A 112 -11.91 -5.01 2.73
C LEU A 112 -13.01 -4.07 2.23
N SER A 113 -12.98 -3.70 0.94
CA SER A 113 -13.99 -2.84 0.32
C SER A 113 -15.40 -3.44 0.41
N LEU A 114 -15.55 -4.76 0.19
CA LEU A 114 -16.83 -5.44 0.35
C LEU A 114 -17.30 -5.37 1.80
N ALA A 115 -16.42 -5.63 2.76
CA ALA A 115 -16.74 -5.56 4.18
C ALA A 115 -17.15 -4.16 4.65
N THR A 116 -16.51 -3.10 4.13
CA THR A 116 -16.76 -1.72 4.56
C THR A 116 -17.95 -1.08 3.87
N ASN A 117 -18.14 -1.34 2.57
CA ASN A 117 -19.08 -0.59 1.74
C ASN A 117 -20.47 -1.24 1.65
N ASP A 118 -20.57 -2.56 1.85
CA ASP A 118 -21.86 -3.24 1.82
C ASP A 118 -22.53 -3.20 3.21
N ARG A 119 -23.53 -2.31 3.32
CA ARG A 119 -24.32 -2.11 4.54
C ARG A 119 -25.33 -3.22 4.80
N ALA A 120 -25.62 -4.07 3.82
CA ALA A 120 -26.55 -5.19 3.96
C ALA A 120 -25.88 -6.47 4.49
N LEU A 121 -24.54 -6.49 4.59
CA LEU A 121 -23.81 -7.62 5.14
C LEU A 121 -24.10 -7.82 6.63
N ASP A 122 -24.47 -9.06 6.98
CA ASP A 122 -24.51 -9.50 8.37
C ASP A 122 -23.10 -9.45 9.02
N GLU A 123 -23.06 -9.36 10.34
CA GLU A 123 -21.81 -9.20 11.09
C GLU A 123 -20.86 -10.39 10.89
N LYS A 124 -21.41 -11.61 10.73
CA LYS A 124 -20.62 -12.83 10.55
C LYS A 124 -19.86 -12.80 9.23
N LYS A 125 -20.54 -12.51 8.12
CA LYS A 125 -19.92 -12.38 6.79
C LYS A 125 -18.94 -11.22 6.74
N ARG A 126 -19.29 -10.08 7.35
CA ARG A 126 -18.36 -8.95 7.48
C ARG A 126 -17.07 -9.39 8.18
N ARG A 127 -17.18 -10.11 9.30
CA ARG A 127 -16.02 -10.67 10.02
C ARG A 127 -15.21 -11.66 9.19
N GLU A 128 -15.85 -12.53 8.42
CA GLU A 128 -15.18 -13.46 7.51
C GLU A 128 -14.39 -12.70 6.44
N LEU A 129 -14.99 -11.71 5.78
CA LEU A 129 -14.31 -10.87 4.79
C LEU A 129 -13.11 -10.12 5.38
N LEU A 130 -13.24 -9.57 6.58
CA LEU A 130 -12.14 -8.88 7.26
C LEU A 130 -10.99 -9.84 7.61
N ARG A 131 -11.29 -11.08 8.01
CA ARG A 131 -10.28 -12.12 8.24
C ARG A 131 -9.59 -12.53 6.94
N SER A 132 -10.35 -12.71 5.86
CA SER A 132 -9.79 -12.97 4.54
C SER A 132 -8.89 -11.82 4.09
N ALA A 133 -9.33 -10.56 4.24
CA ALA A 133 -8.52 -9.40 3.90
C ALA A 133 -7.18 -9.38 4.67
N LEU A 134 -7.23 -9.66 5.98
CA LEU A 134 -6.03 -9.74 6.81
C LEU A 134 -5.10 -10.89 6.38
N HIS A 135 -5.66 -12.08 6.10
CA HIS A 135 -4.92 -13.23 5.62
C HIS A 135 -4.20 -12.91 4.31
N GLU A 136 -4.91 -12.37 3.32
CA GLU A 136 -4.34 -12.00 2.02
C GLU A 136 -3.23 -10.94 2.16
N TYR A 137 -3.40 -9.94 3.01
CA TYR A 137 -2.31 -9.00 3.29
C TYR A 137 -1.08 -9.71 3.90
N GLN A 138 -1.28 -10.68 4.79
CA GLN A 138 -0.19 -11.46 5.39
C GLN A 138 0.52 -12.34 4.35
N GLU A 139 -0.21 -13.04 3.48
CA GLU A 139 0.36 -13.83 2.38
C GLU A 139 1.17 -12.95 1.43
N SER A 140 0.68 -11.74 1.12
CA SER A 140 1.45 -10.80 0.31
C SER A 140 2.81 -10.45 0.93
N LEU A 141 2.91 -10.43 2.26
CA LEU A 141 4.15 -10.15 2.98
C LEU A 141 5.09 -11.36 3.05
N VAL A 142 4.59 -12.58 2.87
CA VAL A 142 5.42 -13.78 2.70
C VAL A 142 6.23 -13.67 1.40
N GLY A 143 5.58 -13.26 0.31
CA GLY A 143 6.23 -13.03 -0.99
C GLY A 143 7.24 -11.88 -0.96
N ILE A 144 6.80 -10.68 -0.53
CA ILE A 144 7.67 -9.51 -0.38
C ILE A 144 7.42 -8.86 0.99
N PRO A 145 8.30 -9.05 1.98
CA PRO A 145 8.09 -8.51 3.33
C PRO A 145 8.27 -6.99 3.40
N ARG A 146 8.91 -6.40 2.39
CA ARG A 146 9.25 -4.97 2.31
C ARG A 146 8.14 -4.13 1.66
N GLN A 147 6.90 -4.28 2.12
CA GLN A 147 5.74 -3.54 1.61
C GLN A 147 5.17 -2.60 2.69
N GLY A 148 5.70 -1.37 2.78
CA GLY A 148 5.26 -0.37 3.77
C GLY A 148 3.76 -0.06 3.68
N GLY A 149 3.21 0.01 2.47
CA GLY A 149 1.77 0.22 2.24
C GLY A 149 0.89 -0.92 2.78
N VAL A 150 1.32 -2.18 2.64
CA VAL A 150 0.57 -3.33 3.19
C VAL A 150 0.59 -3.30 4.72
N TRP A 151 1.75 -3.02 5.32
CA TRP A 151 1.84 -2.84 6.77
C TRP A 151 0.95 -1.69 7.28
N ASN A 152 0.83 -0.61 6.52
CA ASN A 152 -0.13 0.47 6.79
C ASN A 152 -1.58 -0.03 6.78
N SER A 153 -1.97 -0.77 5.74
CA SER A 153 -3.31 -1.34 5.61
C SER A 153 -3.65 -2.30 6.77
N ILE A 154 -2.72 -3.20 7.14
CA ILE A 154 -2.91 -4.11 8.28
C ILE A 154 -3.11 -3.33 9.58
N GLY A 155 -2.26 -2.33 9.85
CA GLY A 155 -2.38 -1.56 11.08
C GLY A 155 -3.67 -0.74 11.15
N THR A 156 -4.10 -0.18 10.01
CA THR A 156 -5.38 0.52 9.89
C THR A 156 -6.55 -0.43 10.14
N LEU A 157 -6.52 -1.62 9.53
CA LEU A 157 -7.54 -2.66 9.70
C LEU A 157 -7.70 -3.07 11.17
N TYR A 158 -6.59 -3.28 11.89
CA TYR A 158 -6.65 -3.58 13.32
C TYR A 158 -7.28 -2.44 14.11
N LEU A 159 -6.94 -1.19 13.81
CA LEU A 159 -7.44 -0.06 14.57
C LEU A 159 -8.94 0.19 14.31
N SER A 160 -9.40 0.08 13.05
CA SER A 160 -10.80 0.36 12.70
C SER A 160 -11.73 -0.82 12.96
N GLU A 161 -11.29 -2.05 12.68
CA GLU A 161 -12.14 -3.24 12.68
C GLU A 161 -11.79 -4.25 13.78
N GLY A 162 -10.91 -3.87 14.73
CA GLY A 162 -10.41 -4.75 15.77
C GLY A 162 -11.49 -5.48 16.57
N LYS A 163 -12.60 -4.81 16.87
CA LYS A 163 -13.75 -5.42 17.58
C LYS A 163 -14.36 -6.58 16.78
N LEU A 164 -14.58 -6.40 15.47
CA LEU A 164 -15.11 -7.45 14.60
C LEU A 164 -14.11 -8.59 14.43
N LEU A 165 -12.81 -8.29 14.47
CA LEU A 165 -11.74 -9.29 14.48
C LEU A 165 -11.61 -10.03 15.83
N GLY A 166 -12.41 -9.70 16.84
CA GLY A 166 -12.39 -10.33 18.16
C GLY A 166 -11.28 -9.81 19.08
N LEU A 167 -10.73 -8.63 18.79
CA LEU A 167 -9.71 -7.98 19.61
C LEU A 167 -10.38 -7.00 20.58
N SER A 168 -9.84 -6.94 21.80
CA SER A 168 -10.11 -5.81 22.69
C SER A 168 -9.50 -4.53 22.13
N THR A 169 -10.00 -3.37 22.55
CA THR A 169 -9.49 -2.07 22.12
C THR A 169 -7.97 -1.96 22.32
N ASP A 170 -7.45 -2.41 23.46
CA ASP A 170 -6.00 -2.36 23.71
C ASP A 170 -5.21 -3.34 22.86
N ALA A 171 -5.74 -4.54 22.62
CA ALA A 171 -5.11 -5.51 21.74
C ALA A 171 -5.06 -4.99 20.28
N ALA A 172 -6.16 -4.40 19.81
CA ALA A 172 -6.25 -3.76 18.49
C ALA A 172 -5.23 -2.61 18.35
N ARG A 173 -5.13 -1.71 19.34
CA ARG A 173 -4.14 -0.62 19.34
C ARG A 173 -2.71 -1.14 19.32
N ARG A 174 -2.38 -2.17 20.12
CA ARG A 174 -1.05 -2.78 20.12
C ARG A 174 -0.72 -3.44 18.78
N ALA A 175 -1.66 -4.18 18.19
CA ALA A 175 -1.49 -4.80 16.89
C ALA A 175 -1.30 -3.76 15.77
N ALA A 176 -2.08 -2.68 15.79
CA ALA A 176 -1.94 -1.56 14.87
C ALA A 176 -0.55 -0.91 14.96
N LEU A 177 -0.12 -0.55 16.18
CA LEU A 177 1.21 0.03 16.40
C LEU A 177 2.34 -0.91 15.97
N LEU A 178 2.22 -2.20 16.22
CA LEU A 178 3.22 -3.18 15.78
C LEU A 178 3.31 -3.23 14.25
N ALA A 179 2.18 -3.32 13.55
CA ALA A 179 2.13 -3.33 12.09
C ALA A 179 2.73 -2.05 11.51
N TRP A 180 2.31 -0.87 12.00
CA TRP A 180 2.83 0.40 11.52
C TRP A 180 4.32 0.59 11.81
N ARG A 181 4.83 0.14 12.96
CA ARG A 181 6.27 0.17 13.25
C ARG A 181 7.06 -0.72 12.31
N LYS A 182 6.55 -1.92 11.96
CA LYS A 182 7.15 -2.76 10.92
C LYS A 182 7.13 -2.05 9.56
N GLY A 183 6.01 -1.41 9.21
CA GLY A 183 5.90 -0.59 8.02
C GLY A 183 6.93 0.54 7.97
N LEU A 184 7.08 1.30 9.07
CA LEU A 184 8.01 2.43 9.14
C LEU A 184 9.48 1.96 9.16
N ALA A 185 9.77 0.77 9.68
CA ALA A 185 11.11 0.19 9.61
C ALA A 185 11.50 -0.17 8.16
N VAL A 186 10.53 -0.59 7.35
CA VAL A 186 10.70 -0.91 5.93
C VAL A 186 10.72 0.35 5.05
N ASP A 187 9.84 1.30 5.36
CA ASP A 187 9.66 2.58 4.66
C ASP A 187 9.83 3.74 5.67
N PRO A 188 11.08 4.12 5.98
CA PRO A 188 11.38 5.13 7.01
C PRO A 188 10.99 6.55 6.60
N GLU A 189 10.69 6.77 5.32
CA GLU A 189 10.32 8.05 4.72
C GLU A 189 8.81 8.29 4.74
N SER A 190 8.01 7.24 4.97
CA SER A 190 6.55 7.36 5.06
C SER A 190 6.10 8.28 6.20
N VAL A 191 5.69 9.49 5.81
CA VAL A 191 5.07 10.48 6.69
C VAL A 191 3.76 9.95 7.28
N ALA A 192 2.96 9.23 6.50
CA ALA A 192 1.67 8.70 6.94
C ALA A 192 1.82 7.77 8.16
N LEU A 193 2.65 6.72 8.03
CA LEU A 193 2.95 5.80 9.14
C LEU A 193 3.51 6.53 10.36
N ARG A 194 4.41 7.50 10.15
CA ARG A 194 5.00 8.26 11.24
C ARG A 194 3.96 9.10 11.98
N THR A 195 3.04 9.75 11.26
CA THR A 195 1.95 10.52 11.85
C THR A 195 0.95 9.61 12.59
N GLN A 196 0.56 8.47 12.01
CA GLN A 196 -0.33 7.50 12.66
C GLN A 196 0.26 6.94 13.96
N ILE A 197 1.56 6.58 13.97
CA ILE A 197 2.25 6.14 15.18
C ILE A 197 2.32 7.27 16.20
N ALA A 198 2.64 8.50 15.77
CA ALA A 198 2.70 9.64 16.67
C ALA A 198 1.38 9.86 17.39
N GLU A 199 0.29 9.87 16.61
CA GLU A 199 -1.08 10.04 17.11
C GLU A 199 -1.41 8.97 18.14
N LEU A 200 -1.30 7.69 17.75
CA LEU A 200 -1.78 6.59 18.58
C LEU A 200 -0.88 6.28 19.79
N ALA A 201 0.45 6.37 19.65
CA ALA A 201 1.38 6.00 20.71
C ALA A 201 1.68 7.12 21.69
N TYR A 202 1.54 8.38 21.27
CA TYR A 202 1.98 9.53 22.08
C TYR A 202 0.92 10.60 22.25
N LEU A 203 0.25 11.04 21.19
CA LEU A 203 -0.65 12.19 21.28
C LEU A 203 -1.97 11.82 21.98
N LEU A 204 -2.61 10.71 21.62
CA LEU A 204 -3.84 10.25 22.27
C LEU A 204 -3.67 9.99 23.78
N PRO A 205 -2.55 9.40 24.27
CA PRO A 205 -2.27 9.31 25.71
C PRO A 205 -1.86 10.64 26.38
N GLY A 206 -1.79 11.76 25.66
CA GLY A 206 -1.39 13.07 26.21
C GLY A 206 0.12 13.31 26.28
N HIS A 207 0.96 12.42 25.75
CA HIS A 207 2.42 12.57 25.71
C HIS A 207 2.89 13.46 24.53
N VAL A 208 2.37 14.68 24.45
CA VAL A 208 2.58 15.61 23.34
C VAL A 208 4.06 15.80 23.00
N GLN A 209 4.92 16.06 24.00
CA GLN A 209 6.34 16.33 23.75
C GLN A 209 7.07 15.12 23.14
N LYS A 210 6.72 13.89 23.57
CA LYS A 210 7.26 12.66 22.96
C LYS A 210 6.79 12.50 21.51
N GLY A 211 5.52 12.81 21.24
CA GLY A 211 4.96 12.81 19.88
C GLY A 211 5.67 13.80 18.96
N LEU A 212 5.84 15.06 19.41
CA LEU A 212 6.57 16.08 18.67
C LEU A 212 8.04 15.70 18.43
N ALA A 213 8.72 15.15 19.44
CA ALA A 213 10.09 14.65 19.27
C ALA A 213 10.16 13.53 18.22
N PHE A 214 9.22 12.58 18.25
CA PHE A 214 9.15 11.48 17.29
C PHE A 214 8.88 11.95 15.85
N LEU A 215 8.00 12.94 15.66
CA LEU A 215 7.74 13.56 14.36
C LEU A 215 8.95 14.34 13.84
N ARG A 216 9.57 15.19 14.69
CA ARG A 216 10.77 15.95 14.34
C ARG A 216 11.94 15.05 13.96
N ALA A 217 12.09 13.89 14.60
CA ALA A 217 13.09 12.90 14.23
C ALA A 217 12.95 12.42 12.77
N GLY A 218 11.74 12.48 12.20
CA GLY A 218 11.49 12.18 10.79
C GLY A 218 12.10 13.20 9.83
N LEU A 219 12.21 14.49 10.22
CA LEU A 219 12.78 15.54 9.38
C LEU A 219 14.29 15.38 9.14
N HIS A 220 14.98 14.58 9.96
CA HIS A 220 16.39 14.25 9.77
C HIS A 220 16.62 13.17 8.70
N ARG A 221 15.56 12.55 8.18
CA ARG A 221 15.65 11.59 7.08
C ARG A 221 15.70 12.31 5.73
N PRO A 222 16.32 11.70 4.70
CA PRO A 222 16.10 12.15 3.34
C PRO A 222 14.62 12.00 3.04
N LEU A 223 13.95 13.12 2.77
CA LEU A 223 12.53 13.16 2.44
C LEU A 223 12.42 13.98 1.17
N PHE A 224 11.56 13.54 0.25
CA PHE A 224 11.14 14.38 -0.87
C PHE A 224 10.54 15.70 -0.36
N PRO A 225 10.66 16.81 -1.10
CA PRO A 225 10.17 18.12 -0.67
C PRO A 225 8.73 18.10 -0.17
N ASP A 226 7.81 17.48 -0.92
CA ASP A 226 6.40 17.42 -0.55
C ASP A 226 6.16 16.64 0.74
N SER A 227 6.84 15.50 0.91
CA SER A 227 6.78 14.70 2.14
C SER A 227 7.34 15.47 3.34
N ARG A 228 8.44 16.22 3.15
CA ARG A 228 9.00 17.08 4.18
C ARG A 228 8.03 18.19 4.59
N SER A 229 7.40 18.87 3.62
CA SER A 229 6.38 19.89 3.88
C SER A 229 5.17 19.30 4.61
N ALA A 230 4.69 18.12 4.20
CA ALA A 230 3.60 17.43 4.88
C ALA A 230 3.94 17.06 6.33
N LEU A 231 5.17 16.61 6.61
CA LEU A 231 5.61 16.31 7.97
C LEU A 231 5.75 17.57 8.83
N GLN A 232 6.28 18.67 8.28
CA GLN A 232 6.33 19.97 8.95
C GLN A 232 4.93 20.50 9.26
N MET A 233 3.98 20.34 8.33
CA MET A 233 2.58 20.70 8.54
C MET A 233 1.98 19.91 9.71
N ASN A 234 2.19 18.60 9.75
CA ASN A 234 1.74 17.76 10.88
C ASN A 234 2.34 18.21 12.21
N ILE A 235 3.64 18.53 12.24
CA ILE A 235 4.31 19.06 13.45
C ILE A 235 3.66 20.37 13.90
N ALA A 236 3.44 21.31 12.98
CA ALA A 236 2.81 22.59 13.29
C ALA A 236 1.38 22.42 13.83
N MET A 237 0.58 21.54 13.21
CA MET A 237 -0.77 21.22 13.68
C MET A 237 -0.75 20.60 15.08
N THR A 238 0.20 19.69 15.37
CA THR A 238 0.37 19.10 16.70
C THR A 238 0.75 20.16 17.74
N GLN A 239 1.66 21.09 17.40
CA GLN A 239 2.04 22.20 18.29
C GLN A 239 0.85 23.11 18.57
N TRP A 240 0.08 23.47 17.54
CA TRP A 240 -1.10 24.32 17.69
C TRP A 240 -2.16 23.67 18.60
N ARG A 241 -2.48 22.39 18.39
CA ARG A 241 -3.40 21.62 19.25
C ARG A 241 -2.91 21.51 20.69
N ALA A 242 -1.61 21.57 20.89
CA ALA A 242 -0.98 21.57 22.22
C ALA A 242 -0.84 22.98 22.83
N HIS A 243 -1.50 23.99 22.25
CA HIS A 243 -1.43 25.39 22.66
C HIS A 243 -0.01 26.02 22.54
N ASP A 244 0.91 25.41 21.79
CA ASP A 244 2.21 25.98 21.43
C ASP A 244 2.08 26.82 20.14
N ALA A 245 1.40 27.97 20.26
CA ALA A 245 1.16 28.89 19.14
C ALA A 245 2.46 29.44 18.53
N ALA A 246 3.43 29.76 19.38
CA ALA A 246 4.72 30.30 18.95
C ALA A 246 5.51 29.27 18.15
N GLY A 247 5.62 28.04 18.65
CA GLY A 247 6.31 26.96 17.96
C GLY A 247 5.61 26.54 16.67
N ALA A 248 4.27 26.48 16.66
CA ALA A 248 3.50 26.21 15.44
C ALA A 248 3.77 27.27 14.35
N ARG A 249 3.74 28.56 14.71
CA ARG A 249 4.04 29.65 13.77
C ARG A 249 5.47 29.54 13.23
N GLN A 250 6.44 29.25 14.09
CA GLN A 250 7.84 29.10 13.68
C GLN A 250 8.00 27.96 12.66
N THR A 251 7.36 26.80 12.91
CA THR A 251 7.39 25.65 12.01
C THR A 251 6.75 26.00 10.66
N LEU A 252 5.60 26.69 10.64
CA LEU A 252 4.92 27.08 9.40
C LEU A 252 5.72 28.11 8.58
N VAL A 253 6.33 29.10 9.22
CA VAL A 253 7.20 30.06 8.54
C VAL A 253 8.41 29.34 7.93
N ARG A 254 9.01 28.39 8.65
CA ARG A 254 10.10 27.57 8.11
C ARG A 254 9.64 26.76 6.90
N LEU A 255 8.48 26.10 7.00
CA LEU A 255 7.88 25.33 5.90
C LEU A 255 7.73 26.21 4.66
N LEU A 256 7.14 27.40 4.79
CA LEU A 256 6.94 28.31 3.65
C LEU A 256 8.24 28.90 3.08
N ARG A 257 9.31 29.01 3.87
CA ARG A 257 10.64 29.35 3.33
C ARG A 257 11.21 28.22 2.48
N GLU A 258 11.03 26.98 2.91
CA GLU A 258 11.52 25.79 2.21
C GLU A 258 10.63 25.43 0.99
N ASN A 259 9.33 25.69 1.07
CA ASN A 259 8.35 25.45 0.00
C ASN A 259 7.29 26.58 -0.02
N PRO A 260 7.56 27.70 -0.73
CA PRO A 260 6.66 28.86 -0.77
C PRO A 260 5.27 28.56 -1.33
N THR A 261 5.14 27.51 -2.14
CA THR A 261 3.89 27.12 -2.82
C THR A 261 3.00 26.20 -2.00
N TYR A 262 3.40 25.79 -0.78
CA TYR A 262 2.61 24.89 0.05
C TYR A 262 1.42 25.63 0.70
N THR A 263 0.34 25.79 -0.08
CA THR A 263 -0.85 26.56 0.29
C THR A 263 -1.51 26.16 1.62
N PRO A 264 -1.51 24.88 2.08
CA PRO A 264 -2.12 24.53 3.37
C PRO A 264 -1.49 25.25 4.58
N ALA A 265 -0.19 25.58 4.50
CA ALA A 265 0.50 26.27 5.60
C ALA A 265 0.06 27.74 5.73
N VAL A 266 -0.27 28.40 4.61
CA VAL A 266 -0.80 29.77 4.59
C VAL A 266 -2.16 29.82 5.30
N GLY A 267 -3.06 28.89 4.96
CA GLY A 267 -4.39 28.83 5.55
C GLY A 267 -4.34 28.66 7.08
N LEU A 268 -3.47 27.78 7.57
CA LEU A 268 -3.30 27.60 9.02
C LEU A 268 -2.71 28.87 9.68
N LEU A 269 -1.68 29.49 9.11
CA LEU A 269 -1.12 30.75 9.65
C LEU A 269 -2.17 31.87 9.74
N GLN A 270 -3.04 31.99 8.72
CA GLN A 270 -4.14 32.97 8.73
C GLN A 270 -5.14 32.69 9.85
N SER A 271 -5.55 31.43 10.05
CA SER A 271 -6.45 31.06 11.16
C SER A 271 -5.86 31.30 12.55
N MET A 272 -4.53 31.32 12.67
CA MET A 272 -3.84 31.62 13.94
C MET A 272 -3.75 33.13 14.20
N LEU A 273 -3.74 33.96 13.15
CA LEU A 273 -3.71 35.43 13.23
C LEU A 273 -5.09 36.04 13.47
N HIS A 274 -6.12 35.40 12.93
CA HIS A 274 -7.51 35.80 13.10
C HIS A 274 -8.28 34.62 13.70
N PRO A 275 -8.37 34.49 15.04
CA PRO A 275 -9.27 33.52 15.63
C PRO A 275 -10.68 33.81 15.08
N LEU A 276 -11.30 32.79 14.48
CA LEU A 276 -12.69 32.89 14.01
C LEU A 276 -13.54 33.53 15.11
N PRO A 277 -14.45 34.48 14.77
CA PRO A 277 -15.33 35.09 15.77
C PRO A 277 -16.03 33.96 16.52
N ALA A 278 -16.02 34.06 17.86
CA ALA A 278 -16.67 33.10 18.72
C ALA A 278 -18.09 32.87 18.19
N GLN A 279 -18.44 31.60 17.94
CA GLN A 279 -19.82 31.22 17.69
C GLN A 279 -20.67 31.87 18.79
N PRO A 280 -21.71 32.66 18.44
CA PRO A 280 -22.59 33.21 19.44
C PRO A 280 -23.12 32.06 20.28
N LYS A 281 -23.01 32.18 21.62
CA LYS A 281 -23.71 31.28 22.52
C LYS A 281 -25.18 31.31 22.12
N GLU A 282 -25.70 30.20 21.63
CA GLU A 282 -27.14 30.06 21.39
C GLU A 282 -27.88 30.34 22.71
N PRO A 283 -29.02 31.06 22.64
CA PRO A 283 -29.79 31.48 23.81
C PRO A 283 -30.37 30.30 24.60
#